data_AF-A0A924LPE7-F1
#
_entry.id   AF-A0A924LPE7-F1
#
_cell.length_a   1.000
_cell.length_b   1.000
_cell.length_c   1.000
_cell.angle_alpha   90.00
_cell.angle_beta   90.00
_cell.angle_gamma   90.00
#
_symmetry.space_group_name_H-M   'P 1'
#
loop_
_entity.id
_entity.type
_entity.pdbx_description
1 polymer ?
#
loop_
_entity_poly.entity_id
_entity_poly.type
_entity_poly.pdbx_seq_one_letter_code
_entity_poly.pdbx_strand_id
1 'polypeptide(L)'
;WFAAGRVTWLTARGVRITYLLGGPGDRAVVGDWDGNGKDSVAVVHNNTWCLRNTLTGGACDRTFRFGTTTDAPVAGRFDAGKVDGIGVWRAGRWLLRATPTAGPATITVGWGRVGDVPVLGDWDGDGLDTPGVVRGTTWFTAAALRNRAPSTATFDLGKAGDRFVAGTWAGTRVSLPATVAGPVFYQRLALSAGPTSRRVMLTP
;
A
#
# COMPACT_ATOMS: atom_id res chain seq x y z
N TRP A 1 -2.84 -4.56 10.73
CA TRP A 1 -1.62 -5.27 10.29
C TRP A 1 -1.96 -6.72 9.94
N PHE A 2 -1.12 -7.36 9.12
CA PHE A 2 -1.25 -8.76 8.71
C PHE A 2 -0.06 -9.59 9.22
N ALA A 3 -0.34 -10.79 9.74
CA ALA A 3 0.67 -11.77 10.15
C ALA A 3 0.10 -13.20 10.11
N ALA A 4 0.76 -14.10 9.37
CA ALA A 4 0.46 -15.53 9.33
C ALA A 4 -1.04 -15.86 9.13
N GLY A 5 -1.68 -15.22 8.15
CA GLY A 5 -3.11 -15.41 7.87
C GLY A 5 -4.08 -14.65 8.78
N ARG A 6 -3.56 -13.88 9.75
CA ARG A 6 -4.37 -13.06 10.66
C ARG A 6 -4.37 -11.61 10.21
N VAL A 7 -5.56 -11.08 9.91
CA VAL A 7 -5.80 -9.67 9.62
C VAL A 7 -6.30 -8.99 10.89
N THR A 8 -5.65 -7.91 11.28
CA THR A 8 -6.05 -7.08 12.42
C THR A 8 -6.27 -5.64 11.98
N TRP A 9 -7.48 -5.12 12.19
CA TRP A 9 -7.83 -3.71 11.97
C TRP A 9 -7.90 -2.97 13.30
N LEU A 10 -7.48 -1.70 13.28
CA LEU A 10 -7.75 -0.76 14.36
C LEU A 10 -8.62 0.35 13.78
N THR A 11 -9.85 0.46 14.27
CA THR A 11 -10.77 1.52 13.83
C THR A 11 -10.37 2.87 14.44
N ALA A 12 -10.87 3.96 13.86
CA ALA A 12 -10.69 5.30 14.42
C ALA A 12 -11.20 5.46 15.86
N ARG A 13 -12.11 4.57 16.31
CA ARG A 13 -12.63 4.53 17.69
C ARG A 13 -11.80 3.65 18.63
N GLY A 14 -10.65 3.14 18.17
CA GLY A 14 -9.81 2.23 18.96
C GLY A 14 -10.33 0.80 19.07
N VAL A 15 -11.42 0.46 18.37
CA VAL A 15 -11.92 -0.93 18.34
C VAL A 15 -11.00 -1.77 17.46
N ARG A 16 -10.58 -2.91 18.01
CA ARG A 16 -9.75 -3.90 17.31
C ARG A 16 -10.63 -5.01 16.74
N ILE A 17 -10.51 -5.25 15.44
CA ILE A 17 -11.21 -6.34 14.74
C ILE A 17 -10.15 -7.29 14.22
N THR A 18 -10.27 -8.58 14.53
CA THR A 18 -9.29 -9.59 14.13
C THR A 18 -9.99 -10.81 13.54
N TYR A 19 -9.53 -11.27 12.38
CA TYR A 19 -10.06 -12.45 11.72
C TYR A 19 -9.00 -13.14 10.86
N LEU A 20 -9.31 -14.35 10.41
CA LEU A 20 -8.45 -15.13 9.52
C LEU A 20 -8.81 -14.84 8.06
N LEU A 21 -7.78 -14.58 7.26
CA LEU A 21 -7.86 -14.48 5.81
C LEU A 21 -6.47 -14.82 5.24
N GLY A 22 -6.40 -15.89 4.43
CA GLY A 22 -5.12 -16.43 3.94
C GLY A 22 -4.31 -17.18 4.99
N GLY A 23 -3.01 -17.33 4.75
CA GLY A 23 -2.10 -18.14 5.55
C GLY A 23 -0.66 -17.61 5.64
N PRO A 24 0.23 -18.36 6.29
CA PRO A 24 1.66 -18.06 6.32
C PRO A 24 2.26 -17.92 4.92
N GLY A 25 3.03 -16.87 4.69
CA GLY A 25 3.67 -16.57 3.41
C GLY A 25 2.83 -15.71 2.47
N ASP A 26 1.54 -15.53 2.74
CA ASP A 26 0.71 -14.64 1.95
C ASP A 26 1.08 -13.17 2.18
N ARG A 27 0.72 -12.32 1.20
CA ARG A 27 0.93 -10.88 1.26
C ARG A 27 -0.42 -10.18 1.29
N ALA A 28 -0.58 -9.22 2.20
CA ALA A 28 -1.82 -8.45 2.29
C ALA A 28 -1.62 -7.05 1.68
N VAL A 29 -2.64 -6.59 0.97
CA VAL A 29 -2.79 -5.20 0.53
C VAL A 29 -4.18 -4.70 0.89
N VAL A 30 -4.38 -3.39 0.89
CA VAL A 30 -5.66 -2.76 1.22
C VAL A 30 -6.10 -1.84 0.09
N GLY A 31 -7.41 -1.66 -0.03
CA GLY A 31 -8.02 -0.77 -0.99
C GLY A 31 -9.54 -0.85 -0.95
N ASP A 32 -10.19 0.15 -1.51
CA ASP A 32 -11.64 0.24 -1.68
C ASP A 32 -12.08 -0.58 -2.91
N TRP A 33 -12.23 -1.90 -2.74
CA TRP A 33 -12.47 -2.77 -3.89
C TRP A 33 -13.87 -2.62 -4.51
N ASP A 34 -14.86 -2.12 -3.76
CA ASP A 34 -16.25 -1.96 -4.22
C ASP A 34 -16.68 -0.51 -4.42
N GLY A 35 -15.82 0.46 -4.10
CA GLY A 35 -16.06 1.88 -4.37
C GLY A 35 -16.98 2.54 -3.37
N ASN A 36 -17.06 2.01 -2.14
CA ASN A 36 -17.91 2.51 -1.08
C ASN A 36 -17.24 3.61 -0.22
N GLY A 37 -15.99 3.97 -0.54
CA GLY A 37 -15.15 4.93 0.16
C GLY A 37 -14.43 4.37 1.38
N LYS A 38 -14.36 3.04 1.55
CA LYS A 38 -13.70 2.40 2.68
C LYS A 38 -12.79 1.26 2.21
N ASP A 39 -11.55 1.32 2.69
CA ASP A 39 -10.60 0.24 2.44
C ASP A 39 -11.01 -1.05 3.13
N SER A 40 -10.79 -2.14 2.41
CA SER A 40 -10.87 -3.49 2.93
C SER A 40 -9.62 -4.27 2.49
N VAL A 41 -9.53 -5.57 2.80
CA VAL A 41 -8.29 -6.33 2.63
C VAL A 41 -8.34 -7.22 1.41
N ALA A 42 -7.22 -7.32 0.71
CA ALA A 42 -6.92 -8.42 -0.17
C ALA A 42 -5.73 -9.21 0.35
N VAL A 43 -5.77 -10.52 0.17
CA VAL A 43 -4.63 -11.41 0.43
C VAL A 43 -4.19 -12.06 -0.88
N VAL A 44 -2.88 -12.05 -1.12
CA VAL A 44 -2.24 -12.58 -2.31
C VAL A 44 -1.41 -13.79 -1.91
N HIS A 45 -1.86 -14.95 -2.36
CA HIS A 45 -1.13 -16.20 -2.24
C HIS A 45 -0.49 -16.52 -3.60
N ASN A 46 0.84 -16.55 -3.66
CA ASN A 46 1.59 -16.65 -4.92
C ASN A 46 1.26 -15.47 -5.87
N ASN A 47 0.39 -15.69 -6.86
CA ASN A 47 -0.16 -14.64 -7.73
C ASN A 47 -1.69 -14.65 -7.76
N THR A 48 -2.32 -15.38 -6.84
CA THR A 48 -3.77 -15.47 -6.68
C THR A 48 -4.21 -14.44 -5.66
N TRP A 49 -5.01 -13.48 -6.12
CA TRP A 49 -5.60 -12.42 -5.32
C TRP A 49 -6.94 -12.88 -4.78
N CYS A 50 -7.15 -12.73 -3.48
CA CYS A 50 -8.40 -12.95 -2.78
C CYS A 50 -8.84 -11.62 -2.17
N LEU A 51 -9.89 -11.00 -2.72
CA LEU A 51 -10.44 -9.74 -2.21
C LEU A 51 -11.58 -10.00 -1.25
N ARG A 52 -11.64 -9.22 -0.17
CA ARG A 52 -12.67 -9.33 0.86
C ARG A 52 -13.07 -7.95 1.39
N ASN A 53 -14.31 -7.54 1.11
CA ASN A 53 -14.91 -6.29 1.58
C ASN A 53 -15.49 -6.39 2.99
N THR A 54 -15.90 -7.59 3.40
CA THR A 54 -16.39 -7.78 4.77
C THR A 54 -15.22 -7.91 5.74
N LEU A 55 -15.25 -7.19 6.85
CA LEU A 55 -14.22 -7.24 7.89
C LEU A 55 -14.35 -8.47 8.80
N THR A 56 -14.61 -9.63 8.20
CA THR A 56 -14.71 -10.93 8.85
C THR A 56 -13.99 -11.98 8.01
N GLY A 57 -13.60 -13.08 8.65
CA GLY A 57 -13.07 -14.23 7.92
C GLY A 57 -14.11 -14.87 7.01
N GLY A 58 -13.66 -15.78 6.14
CA GLY A 58 -14.54 -16.52 5.24
C GLY A 58 -14.03 -16.52 3.80
N ALA A 59 -14.94 -16.84 2.87
CA ALA A 59 -14.66 -16.89 1.45
C ALA A 59 -14.33 -15.51 0.88
N CYS A 60 -13.49 -15.49 -0.16
CA CYS A 60 -13.20 -14.29 -0.94
C CYS A 60 -14.47 -13.83 -1.67
N ASP A 61 -14.68 -12.52 -1.73
CA ASP A 61 -15.74 -11.94 -2.57
C ASP A 61 -15.37 -12.03 -4.05
N ARG A 62 -14.07 -11.90 -4.35
CA ARG A 62 -13.51 -12.09 -5.69
C ARG A 62 -12.15 -12.78 -5.61
N THR A 63 -11.89 -13.64 -6.59
CA THR A 63 -10.59 -14.30 -6.77
C THR A 63 -10.15 -14.23 -8.21
N PHE A 64 -8.90 -13.86 -8.44
CA PHE A 64 -8.29 -13.82 -9.78
C PHE A 64 -6.77 -13.92 -9.69
N ARG A 65 -6.11 -14.12 -10.84
CA ARG A 65 -4.65 -14.09 -10.93
C ARG A 65 -4.15 -12.80 -11.56
N PHE A 66 -3.09 -12.25 -11.00
CA PHE A 66 -2.38 -11.09 -11.55
C PHE A 66 -0.92 -11.11 -11.08
N GLY A 67 0.01 -10.89 -12.03
CA GLY A 67 1.45 -10.98 -11.77
C GLY A 67 1.98 -12.41 -11.64
N THR A 68 3.17 -12.54 -11.05
CA THR A 68 3.89 -13.79 -10.81
C THR A 68 4.23 -13.97 -9.33
N THR A 69 4.64 -15.17 -8.92
CA THR A 69 4.94 -15.53 -7.52
C THR A 69 6.03 -14.68 -6.85
N THR A 70 6.95 -14.12 -7.63
CA THR A 70 8.06 -13.29 -7.13
C THR A 70 7.69 -11.83 -6.95
N ASP A 71 6.51 -11.41 -7.41
CA ASP A 71 6.13 -10.01 -7.46
C ASP A 71 5.64 -9.49 -6.10
N ALA A 72 5.96 -8.23 -5.79
CA ALA A 72 5.38 -7.54 -4.64
C ALA A 72 4.00 -6.98 -5.03
N PRO A 73 2.89 -7.43 -4.41
CA PRO A 73 1.57 -6.89 -4.71
C PRO A 73 1.44 -5.47 -4.15
N VAL A 74 0.75 -4.63 -4.90
CA VAL A 74 0.44 -3.24 -4.55
C VAL A 74 -1.00 -2.92 -4.93
N ALA A 75 -1.61 -1.95 -4.27
CA ALA A 75 -2.98 -1.50 -4.55
C ALA A 75 -3.10 -0.01 -4.31
N GLY A 76 -4.03 0.62 -5.03
CA GLY A 76 -4.29 2.06 -4.92
C GLY A 76 -5.21 2.59 -6.02
N ARG A 77 -5.58 3.86 -5.90
CA ARG A 77 -6.44 4.62 -6.80
C ARG A 77 -5.67 5.07 -8.03
N PHE A 78 -5.67 4.30 -9.13
CA PHE A 78 -4.84 4.60 -10.33
C PHE A 78 -5.55 5.40 -11.43
N ASP A 79 -6.84 5.69 -11.25
CA ASP A 79 -7.65 6.48 -12.18
C ASP A 79 -8.75 7.24 -11.42
N ALA A 80 -9.57 8.04 -12.11
CA ALA A 80 -10.67 8.78 -11.49
C ALA A 80 -11.92 7.92 -11.15
N GLY A 81 -11.81 6.59 -11.23
CA GLY A 81 -12.86 5.67 -10.84
C GLY A 81 -13.10 5.66 -9.33
N LYS A 82 -14.06 4.85 -8.88
CA LYS A 82 -14.37 4.70 -7.44
C LYS A 82 -13.69 3.50 -6.78
N VAL A 83 -13.27 2.48 -7.55
CA VAL A 83 -12.73 1.22 -7.02
C VAL A 83 -11.21 1.17 -7.09
N ASP A 84 -10.51 0.82 -6.02
CA ASP A 84 -9.06 0.77 -6.09
C ASP A 84 -8.57 -0.33 -7.03
N GLY A 85 -7.50 0.00 -7.73
CA GLY A 85 -6.81 -0.89 -8.64
C GLY A 85 -5.88 -1.86 -7.92
N ILE A 86 -5.38 -2.81 -8.70
CA ILE A 86 -4.39 -3.79 -8.27
C ILE A 86 -3.15 -3.68 -9.13
N GLY A 87 -2.01 -4.09 -8.58
CA GLY A 87 -0.76 -4.01 -9.28
C GLY A 87 0.30 -4.90 -8.67
N VAL A 88 1.42 -4.97 -9.37
CA VAL A 88 2.63 -5.58 -8.87
C VAL A 88 3.86 -4.71 -9.13
N TRP A 89 4.79 -4.73 -8.18
CA TRP A 89 6.14 -4.26 -8.36
C TRP A 89 7.08 -5.42 -8.62
N ARG A 90 7.90 -5.28 -9.66
CA ARG A 90 8.87 -6.27 -10.13
C ARG A 90 10.17 -5.58 -10.48
N ALA A 91 11.14 -5.61 -9.56
CA ALA A 91 12.52 -5.21 -9.84
C ALA A 91 12.65 -3.83 -10.53
N GLY A 92 11.93 -2.82 -10.02
CA GLY A 92 11.91 -1.47 -10.62
C GLY A 92 10.88 -1.28 -11.74
N ARG A 93 9.95 -2.22 -11.93
CA ARG A 93 8.81 -2.07 -12.83
C ARG A 93 7.51 -2.15 -12.06
N TRP A 94 6.64 -1.18 -12.29
CA TRP A 94 5.27 -1.14 -11.81
C TRP A 94 4.36 -1.65 -12.93
N LEU A 95 3.55 -2.65 -12.65
CA LEU A 95 2.58 -3.24 -13.56
C LEU A 95 1.22 -3.10 -12.89
N LEU A 96 0.46 -2.07 -13.28
CA LEU A 96 -0.76 -1.65 -12.59
C LEU A 96 -1.99 -1.84 -13.48
N ARG A 97 -3.12 -2.07 -12.83
CA ARG A 97 -4.44 -2.17 -13.43
C ARG A 97 -5.42 -1.42 -12.55
N ALA A 98 -6.08 -0.41 -13.10
CA ALA A 98 -6.95 0.49 -12.33
C ALA A 98 -8.24 -0.16 -11.80
N THR A 99 -8.52 -1.39 -12.24
CA THR A 99 -9.63 -2.20 -11.71
C THR A 99 -9.10 -3.49 -11.09
N PRO A 100 -9.73 -3.99 -10.01
CA PRO A 100 -9.34 -5.22 -9.35
C PRO A 100 -9.86 -6.46 -10.10
N THR A 101 -9.32 -6.70 -11.28
CA THR A 101 -9.74 -7.80 -12.18
C THR A 101 -8.53 -8.53 -12.77
N ALA A 102 -8.76 -9.74 -13.27
CA ALA A 102 -7.77 -10.47 -14.07
C ALA A 102 -7.42 -9.72 -15.37
N GLY A 103 -6.32 -10.13 -15.99
CA GLY A 103 -5.88 -9.61 -17.29
C GLY A 103 -4.52 -8.91 -17.21
N PRO A 104 -4.03 -8.36 -18.33
CA PRO A 104 -2.74 -7.69 -18.36
C PRO A 104 -2.77 -6.38 -17.57
N ALA A 105 -1.59 -5.92 -17.16
CA ALA A 105 -1.43 -4.55 -16.68
C ALA A 105 -1.81 -3.57 -17.80
N THR A 106 -2.54 -2.51 -17.46
CA THR A 106 -2.92 -1.44 -18.39
C THR A 106 -2.02 -0.22 -18.24
N ILE A 107 -1.28 -0.13 -17.13
CA ILE A 107 -0.34 0.94 -16.82
C ILE A 107 1.00 0.27 -16.48
N THR A 108 2.06 0.69 -17.14
CA THR A 108 3.42 0.21 -16.87
C THR A 108 4.36 1.38 -16.66
N VAL A 109 5.06 1.39 -15.53
CA VAL A 109 6.04 2.43 -15.19
C VAL A 109 7.38 1.78 -14.86
N GLY A 110 8.46 2.21 -15.52
CA GLY A 110 9.82 1.76 -15.22
C GLY A 110 10.47 2.74 -14.24
N TRP A 111 10.44 2.42 -12.95
CA TRP A 111 11.03 3.28 -11.93
C TRP A 111 11.31 2.55 -10.60
N GLY A 112 12.40 2.95 -9.95
CA GLY A 112 13.02 2.22 -8.85
C GLY A 112 14.12 1.28 -9.31
N ARG A 113 14.77 0.60 -8.37
CA ARG A 113 15.84 -0.37 -8.61
C ARG A 113 15.62 -1.63 -7.77
N VAL A 114 16.28 -2.71 -8.12
CA VAL A 114 16.30 -3.93 -7.30
C VAL A 114 16.77 -3.59 -5.89
N GLY A 115 16.06 -4.08 -4.88
CA GLY A 115 16.31 -3.81 -3.46
C GLY A 115 15.52 -2.64 -2.87
N ASP A 116 14.88 -1.82 -3.71
CA ASP A 116 13.95 -0.80 -3.23
C ASP A 116 12.65 -1.45 -2.69
N VAL A 117 12.04 -0.83 -1.67
CA VAL A 117 10.71 -1.22 -1.17
C VAL A 117 9.64 -0.37 -1.88
N PRO A 118 8.67 -0.97 -2.59
CA PRO A 118 7.61 -0.23 -3.26
C PRO A 118 6.57 0.28 -2.27
N VAL A 119 6.13 1.52 -2.48
CA VAL A 119 5.01 2.16 -1.78
C VAL A 119 4.15 2.92 -2.78
N LEU A 120 2.87 3.10 -2.49
CA LEU A 120 1.95 3.90 -3.30
C LEU A 120 1.34 4.98 -2.42
N GLY A 121 1.02 6.12 -3.03
CA GLY A 121 0.32 7.19 -2.36
C GLY A 121 0.00 8.35 -3.30
N ASP A 122 -1.04 9.09 -2.98
CA ASP A 122 -1.35 10.40 -3.56
C ASP A 122 -0.37 11.48 -3.03
N TRP A 123 0.78 11.64 -3.67
CA TRP A 123 1.83 12.52 -3.14
C TRP A 123 1.61 14.01 -3.42
N ASP A 124 0.75 14.37 -4.38
CA ASP A 124 0.50 15.76 -4.80
C ASP A 124 -0.93 16.24 -4.51
N GLY A 125 -1.81 15.35 -4.04
CA GLY A 125 -3.15 15.66 -3.58
C GLY A 125 -4.17 15.72 -4.71
N ASP A 126 -3.87 15.11 -5.86
CA ASP A 126 -4.78 15.02 -7.00
C ASP A 126 -5.82 13.89 -6.86
N GLY A 127 -5.70 13.09 -5.81
CA GLY A 127 -6.55 11.96 -5.50
C GLY A 127 -6.11 10.65 -6.14
N LEU A 128 -4.98 10.60 -6.87
CA LEU A 128 -4.47 9.40 -7.52
C LEU A 128 -3.21 8.87 -6.84
N ASP A 129 -3.21 7.59 -6.53
CA ASP A 129 -2.03 6.92 -6.01
C ASP A 129 -0.99 6.73 -7.10
N THR A 130 0.23 7.17 -6.79
CA THR A 130 1.37 7.15 -7.70
C THR A 130 2.56 6.44 -7.05
N PRO A 131 3.47 5.86 -7.84
CA PRO A 131 4.65 5.16 -7.33
C PRO A 131 5.46 5.97 -6.31
N GLY A 132 5.94 5.27 -5.28
CA GLY A 132 7.06 5.65 -4.44
C GLY A 132 7.99 4.46 -4.20
N VAL A 133 9.25 4.72 -3.87
CA VAL A 133 10.21 3.69 -3.47
C VAL A 133 10.99 4.11 -2.23
N VAL A 134 11.29 3.15 -1.36
CA VAL A 134 12.17 3.36 -0.19
C VAL A 134 13.48 2.62 -0.40
N ARG A 135 14.59 3.35 -0.25
CA ARG A 135 15.95 2.81 -0.33
C ARG A 135 16.69 3.09 0.97
N GLY A 136 16.93 2.03 1.74
CA GLY A 136 17.38 2.18 3.12
C GLY A 136 16.30 2.87 3.94
N THR A 137 16.53 4.11 4.34
CA THR A 137 15.57 4.96 5.05
C THR A 137 15.02 6.09 4.18
N THR A 138 15.56 6.26 2.98
CA THR A 138 15.26 7.39 2.12
C THR A 138 14.11 7.04 1.19
N TRP A 139 13.06 7.85 1.24
CA TRP A 139 11.90 7.73 0.36
C TRP A 139 12.07 8.58 -0.89
N PHE A 140 11.57 8.07 -2.00
CA PHE A 140 11.45 8.77 -3.27
C PHE A 140 9.99 8.62 -3.71
N THR A 141 9.32 9.71 -4.08
CA THR A 141 7.90 9.70 -4.47
C THR A 141 7.74 10.31 -5.85
N ALA A 142 6.76 9.85 -6.63
CA ALA A 142 6.51 10.32 -7.98
C ALA A 142 5.14 10.97 -8.10
N ALA A 143 5.05 12.24 -8.49
CA ALA A 143 3.77 12.95 -8.59
C ALA A 143 2.85 12.48 -9.76
N ALA A 144 3.27 11.52 -10.58
CA ALA A 144 2.44 11.06 -11.70
C ALA A 144 2.76 9.64 -12.15
N LEU A 145 1.77 8.96 -12.72
CA LEU A 145 1.90 7.67 -13.42
C LEU A 145 2.56 7.84 -14.82
N ARG A 146 3.64 8.62 -14.92
CA ARG A 146 4.34 8.89 -16.19
C ARG A 146 5.82 8.50 -16.08
N ASN A 147 6.38 8.03 -17.19
CA ASN A 147 7.81 7.70 -17.32
C ASN A 147 8.68 8.97 -17.38
N ARG A 148 8.60 9.83 -16.36
CA ARG A 148 9.49 10.98 -16.18
C ARG A 148 10.04 10.92 -14.76
N ALA A 149 11.35 11.13 -14.65
CA ALA A 149 12.10 11.12 -13.40
C ALA A 149 11.38 11.97 -12.34
N PRO A 150 11.01 11.39 -11.19
CA PRO A 150 10.17 12.11 -10.24
C PRO A 150 10.98 13.08 -9.40
N SER A 151 10.36 14.22 -9.16
CA SER A 151 10.87 15.30 -8.31
C SER A 151 11.18 14.81 -6.90
N THR A 152 12.34 15.25 -6.43
CA THR A 152 13.08 14.91 -5.22
C THR A 152 12.41 15.40 -3.93
N ALA A 153 11.33 14.76 -3.48
CA ALA A 153 11.01 14.75 -2.06
C ALA A 153 11.73 13.57 -1.41
N THR A 154 12.97 13.78 -1.00
CA THR A 154 13.74 12.80 -0.22
C THR A 154 13.68 13.16 1.24
N PHE A 155 13.23 12.21 2.06
CA PHE A 155 13.28 12.33 3.51
C PHE A 155 13.63 10.96 4.10
N ASP A 156 14.28 11.00 5.27
CA ASP A 156 14.60 9.80 6.01
C ASP A 156 13.50 9.48 7.01
N LEU A 157 13.00 8.24 6.97
CA LEU A 157 12.08 7.69 7.94
C LEU A 157 12.28 6.19 8.08
N GLY A 158 12.39 5.72 9.32
CA GLY A 158 12.50 4.31 9.65
C GLY A 158 13.92 3.85 9.91
N LYS A 159 14.04 2.54 10.13
CA LYS A 159 15.30 1.81 10.28
C LYS A 159 15.19 0.44 9.62
N ALA A 160 16.33 -0.26 9.53
CA ALA A 160 16.36 -1.63 9.05
C ALA A 160 15.37 -2.52 9.85
N GLY A 161 14.53 -3.25 9.13
CA GLY A 161 13.51 -4.14 9.70
C GLY A 161 12.12 -3.52 9.89
N ASP A 162 11.97 -2.21 9.71
CA ASP A 162 10.66 -1.56 9.74
C ASP A 162 9.85 -1.91 8.48
N ARG A 163 8.52 -1.91 8.61
CA ARG A 163 7.61 -1.96 7.44
C ARG A 163 7.28 -0.54 7.02
N PHE A 164 7.51 -0.21 5.76
CA PHE A 164 7.19 1.08 5.17
C PHE A 164 5.76 1.09 4.62
N VAL A 165 4.97 2.11 4.96
CA VAL A 165 3.60 2.27 4.49
C VAL A 165 3.32 3.74 4.19
N ALA A 166 2.39 3.99 3.28
CA ALA A 166 1.93 5.34 2.98
C ALA A 166 0.40 5.39 3.01
N GLY A 167 -0.12 6.59 3.24
CA GLY A 167 -1.55 6.82 3.26
C GLY A 167 -1.91 8.17 3.85
N THR A 168 -3.20 8.47 3.81
CA THR A 168 -3.71 9.77 4.23
C THR A 168 -4.04 9.75 5.72
N TRP A 169 -3.30 10.54 6.48
CA TRP A 169 -3.58 10.77 7.90
C TRP A 169 -3.30 12.23 8.26
N ALA A 170 -3.55 12.57 9.53
CA ALA A 170 -3.41 13.93 10.05
C ALA A 170 -4.28 14.99 9.32
N GLY A 171 -5.39 14.56 8.68
CA GLY A 171 -6.32 15.46 7.99
C GLY A 171 -5.76 16.07 6.70
N THR A 172 -4.70 15.48 6.14
CA THR A 172 -4.09 15.93 4.88
C THR A 172 -4.87 15.45 3.66
N ARG A 173 -4.63 16.07 2.50
CA ARG A 173 -5.10 15.56 1.20
C ARG A 173 -4.05 14.75 0.47
N VAL A 174 -2.82 14.71 0.98
CA VAL A 174 -1.72 13.94 0.42
C VAL A 174 -1.49 12.69 1.25
N SER A 175 -1.06 11.62 0.61
CA SER A 175 -0.47 10.48 1.28
C SER A 175 0.84 10.87 1.93
N LEU A 176 0.95 10.52 3.21
CA LEU A 176 2.14 10.74 3.99
C LEU A 176 2.88 9.40 4.20
N PRO A 177 4.19 9.45 4.51
CA PRO A 177 5.01 8.26 4.81
C PRO A 177 4.93 7.85 6.29
N ALA A 178 4.89 6.55 6.56
CA ALA A 178 4.95 5.98 7.88
C ALA A 178 5.80 4.69 7.94
N THR A 179 6.27 4.36 9.13
CA THR A 179 6.97 3.10 9.41
C THR A 179 6.35 2.37 10.59
N VAL A 180 6.33 1.04 10.50
CA VAL A 180 5.83 0.17 11.56
C VAL A 180 7.00 -0.65 12.12
N ALA A 181 7.30 -0.43 13.40
CA ALA A 181 8.34 -1.15 14.14
C ALA A 181 7.70 -1.86 15.34
N GLY A 182 7.42 -3.16 15.19
CA GLY A 182 6.64 -3.91 16.18
C GLY A 182 5.25 -3.29 16.41
N PRO A 183 4.89 -2.91 17.64
CA PRO A 183 3.60 -2.26 17.94
C PRO A 183 3.63 -0.73 17.73
N VAL A 184 4.67 -0.16 17.13
CA VAL A 184 4.80 1.30 17.03
C VAL A 184 4.63 1.75 15.58
N PHE A 185 3.73 2.72 15.36
CA PHE A 185 3.49 3.38 14.10
C PHE A 185 4.09 4.79 14.14
N TYR A 186 5.12 5.04 13.35
CA TYR A 186 5.76 6.36 13.21
C TYR A 186 5.25 7.01 11.94
N GLN A 187 4.37 8.01 12.08
CA GLN A 187 3.74 8.67 10.95
C GLN A 187 4.33 10.06 10.74
N ARG A 188 4.62 10.44 9.51
CA ARG A 188 4.96 11.84 9.22
C ARG A 188 3.71 12.72 9.24
N LEU A 189 3.92 14.02 9.44
CA LEU A 189 2.87 15.03 9.42
C LEU A 189 2.93 15.93 8.18
N ALA A 190 4.01 15.84 7.39
CA ALA A 190 4.20 16.59 6.15
C ALA A 190 5.19 15.87 5.21
N LEU A 191 5.15 16.19 3.91
CA LEU A 191 6.12 15.73 2.92
C LEU A 191 7.43 16.56 2.90
N SER A 192 7.45 17.72 3.57
CA SER A 192 8.65 18.59 3.67
C SER A 192 9.81 17.92 4.41
N ALA A 193 11.06 18.33 4.19
CA ALA A 193 12.20 17.81 4.95
C ALA A 193 12.12 18.23 6.45
N GLY A 194 12.54 17.35 7.37
CA GLY A 194 12.63 17.63 8.82
C GLY A 194 11.92 16.60 9.73
N PRO A 195 12.11 16.70 11.07
CA PRO A 195 11.69 15.70 12.05
C PRO A 195 10.19 15.80 12.42
N THR A 196 9.33 15.85 11.41
CA THR A 196 7.87 15.96 11.60
C THR A 196 7.21 14.59 11.73
N SER A 197 7.74 13.71 12.59
CA SER A 197 7.13 12.40 12.84
C SER A 197 6.40 12.37 14.18
N ARG A 198 5.17 11.86 14.20
CA ARG A 198 4.41 11.53 15.41
C ARG A 198 4.48 10.03 15.67
N ARG A 199 4.77 9.65 16.91
CA ARG A 199 4.70 8.27 17.38
C ARG A 199 3.25 7.94 17.80
N VAL A 200 2.73 6.83 17.29
CA VAL A 200 1.44 6.26 17.67
C VAL A 200 1.68 4.83 18.13
N MET A 201 1.22 4.49 19.33
CA MET A 201 1.24 3.11 19.81
C MET A 201 0.07 2.35 19.20
N LEU A 202 0.36 1.31 18.42
CA LEU A 202 -0.61 0.27 18.06
C LEU A 202 -0.73 -0.62 19.30
N THR A 203 -1.57 -0.24 20.24
CA THR A 203 -1.79 -1.04 21.46
C THR A 203 -2.24 -2.47 21.11
N PRO A 204 -1.71 -3.49 21.80
CA PRO A 204 -2.06 -4.90 21.58
C PRO A 204 -3.54 -5.23 21.74
#